data_AF-G7I5Y8-F1
#
_entry.id   AF-G7I5Y8-F1
#
_cell.length_a   1.000
_cell.length_b   1.000
_cell.length_c   1.000
_cell.angle_alpha   90.00
_cell.angle_beta   90.00
_cell.angle_gamma   90.00
#
_symmetry.space_group_name_H-M   'P 1'
#
loop_
_entity.id
_entity.type
_entity.pdbx_description
1 polymer ?
#
loop_
_entity_poly.entity_id
_entity_poly.type
_entity_poly.pdbx_seq_one_letter_code
_entity_poly.pdbx_strand_id
1 'polypeptide(L)'
;MFSLQVNYTRRRKKNHETSPHLFRIHNDVTLSGLKDELDQINRQLNHRDTRRVVGVEYRCPLSDSVGSLRFSRMKLTNQDDARTMFSVFGQHNIRGPIELDVSLVRSAEQIMDSLNRPMIYEEIRALLEPPDEEINLDDL
;
A
#
# COMPACT_ATOMS: atom_id res chain seq x y z
N MET A 1 0.19 -24.61 11.78
CA MET A 1 0.73 -23.33 11.26
C MET A 1 -0.18 -22.89 10.13
N PHE A 2 -0.94 -21.82 10.33
CA PHE A 2 -1.87 -21.32 9.31
C PHE A 2 -1.27 -20.08 8.66
N SER A 3 -1.33 -20.02 7.34
CA SER A 3 -0.93 -18.85 6.56
C SER A 3 -2.17 -18.03 6.20
N LEU A 4 -2.20 -16.75 6.53
CA LEU A 4 -3.30 -15.87 6.08
C LEU A 4 -2.98 -15.33 4.69
N GLN A 5 -3.94 -15.43 3.77
CA GLN A 5 -3.90 -14.71 2.49
C GLN A 5 -4.35 -13.27 2.71
N VAL A 6 -3.51 -12.29 2.37
CA VAL A 6 -3.84 -10.85 2.47
C VAL A 6 -4.11 -10.25 1.10
N ASN A 7 -5.27 -9.61 0.94
CA ASN A 7 -5.56 -8.78 -0.23
C ASN A 7 -5.00 -7.36 -0.01
N TYR A 8 -3.85 -7.05 -0.62
CA TYR A 8 -3.29 -5.70 -0.60
C TYR A 8 -3.82 -4.88 -1.79
N THR A 9 -4.67 -3.88 -1.54
CA THR A 9 -5.11 -2.91 -2.55
C THR A 9 -4.73 -1.48 -2.15
N ARG A 10 -3.72 -0.92 -2.81
CA ARG A 10 -3.39 0.50 -2.67
C ARG A 10 -4.40 1.32 -3.47
N ARG A 11 -5.31 2.04 -2.80
CA ARG A 11 -6.19 3.01 -3.49
C ARG A 11 -5.38 4.20 -4.03
N ARG A 12 -4.83 4.06 -5.23
CA ARG A 12 -4.60 5.20 -6.14
C ARG A 12 -5.78 5.31 -7.09
N LYS A 13 -6.13 6.55 -7.47
CA LYS A 13 -7.21 6.85 -8.44
C LYS A 13 -7.03 5.93 -9.67
N LYS A 14 -8.12 5.25 -10.03
CA LYS A 14 -8.28 4.14 -11.00
C LYS A 14 -7.14 3.96 -12.01
N ASN A 15 -6.66 2.72 -12.17
CA ASN A 15 -6.83 1.95 -13.42
C ASN A 15 -6.21 0.54 -13.30
N HIS A 16 -6.89 -0.41 -13.95
CA HIS A 16 -6.61 -1.84 -14.14
C HIS A 16 -6.76 -2.78 -12.94
N GLU A 17 -7.68 -3.72 -13.13
CA GLU A 17 -7.98 -4.91 -12.35
C GLU A 17 -6.68 -5.69 -12.12
N THR A 18 -6.03 -5.45 -10.99
CA THR A 18 -4.78 -6.08 -10.61
C THR A 18 -5.15 -7.37 -9.89
N SER A 19 -4.69 -8.52 -10.37
CA SER A 19 -4.88 -9.80 -9.66
C SER A 19 -4.40 -9.64 -8.21
N PRO A 20 -5.20 -10.04 -7.22
CA PRO A 20 -4.81 -9.92 -5.82
C PRO A 20 -3.54 -10.74 -5.60
N HIS A 21 -2.48 -10.07 -5.16
CA HIS A 21 -1.24 -10.76 -4.79
C HIS A 21 -1.45 -11.38 -3.41
N LEU A 22 -1.44 -12.71 -3.37
CA LEU A 22 -1.73 -13.48 -2.16
C LEU A 22 -0.43 -13.69 -1.37
N PHE A 23 -0.28 -12.95 -0.28
CA PHE A 23 0.84 -13.13 0.66
C PHE A 23 0.41 -13.99 1.83
N ARG A 24 1.34 -14.79 2.36
CA ARG A 24 1.15 -15.59 3.58
C ARG A 24 1.71 -14.82 4.78
N ILE A 25 0.85 -14.45 5.72
CA ILE A 25 1.26 -13.84 6.99
C ILE A 25 1.21 -14.88 8.12
N HIS A 26 2.17 -14.79 9.04
CA HIS A 26 2.25 -15.61 10.24
C HIS A 26 1.17 -15.18 11.26
N ASN A 27 0.44 -16.14 11.82
CA ASN A 27 -0.70 -15.85 12.72
C ASN A 27 -0.31 -15.67 14.20
N ASP A 28 0.97 -15.84 14.52
CA ASP A 28 1.58 -15.69 15.84
C ASP A 28 2.41 -14.40 15.98
N VAL A 29 2.33 -13.50 14.99
CA VAL A 29 3.08 -12.24 15.00
C VAL A 29 2.53 -11.22 15.99
N THR A 30 3.43 -10.41 16.51
CA THR A 30 3.06 -9.16 17.20
C THR A 30 2.45 -8.16 16.21
N LEU A 31 1.70 -7.17 16.69
CA LEU A 31 1.22 -6.08 15.83
C LEU A 31 2.37 -5.38 15.10
N SER A 32 3.53 -5.23 15.75
CA SER A 32 4.74 -4.71 15.09
C SER A 32 5.24 -5.68 14.01
N GLY A 33 5.30 -6.98 14.28
CA GLY A 33 5.67 -7.98 13.29
C GLY A 33 4.73 -8.00 12.07
N LEU A 34 3.42 -7.86 12.30
CA LEU A 34 2.44 -7.69 11.23
C LEU A 34 2.73 -6.45 10.38
N LYS A 35 3.06 -5.31 10.99
CA LYS A 35 3.43 -4.08 10.26
C LYS A 35 4.70 -4.27 9.45
N ASP A 36 5.71 -4.95 10.00
CA ASP A 36 6.97 -5.23 9.32
C ASP A 36 6.77 -6.15 8.11
N GLU A 37 5.92 -7.17 8.22
CA GLU A 37 5.54 -8.03 7.08
C GLU A 37 4.78 -7.23 6.00
N LEU A 38 3.83 -6.38 6.41
CA LEU A 38 3.10 -5.51 5.47
C LEU A 38 4.04 -4.49 4.79
N ASP A 39 5.06 -4.00 5.49
CA ASP A 39 6.12 -3.17 4.93
C ASP A 39 6.93 -3.93 3.88
N GLN A 40 7.30 -5.18 4.18
CA GLN A 40 8.01 -6.06 3.24
C GLN A 40 7.18 -6.32 1.98
N ILE A 41 5.89 -6.63 2.15
CA ILE A 41 4.94 -6.82 1.04
C ILE A 41 4.86 -5.55 0.19
N ASN A 42 4.72 -4.37 0.80
CA ASN A 42 4.63 -3.12 0.08
C ASN A 42 5.90 -2.83 -0.74
N ARG A 43 7.09 -3.12 -0.19
CA ARG A 43 8.37 -2.99 -0.91
C ARG A 43 8.52 -3.98 -2.06
N GLN A 44 8.03 -5.21 -1.90
CA GLN A 44 8.04 -6.21 -2.99
C GLN A 44 7.14 -5.81 -4.15
N LEU A 45 5.91 -5.37 -3.85
CA LEU A 45 4.95 -4.94 -4.86
C LEU A 45 5.35 -3.62 -5.53
N ASN A 46 6.03 -2.74 -4.78
CA ASN A 46 6.39 -1.42 -5.25
C ASN A 46 7.78 -1.05 -4.76
N HIS A 47 8.80 -1.54 -5.46
CA HIS A 47 10.21 -1.33 -5.11
C HIS A 47 10.64 0.14 -5.00
N ARG A 48 9.89 1.07 -5.63
CA ARG A 48 10.12 2.53 -5.51
C ARG A 48 9.35 3.16 -4.34
N ASP A 49 8.40 2.45 -3.75
CA ASP A 49 7.60 2.91 -2.63
C ASP A 49 8.28 2.55 -1.32
N THR A 50 9.04 3.51 -0.81
CA THR A 50 9.79 3.37 0.44
C THR A 50 8.96 3.68 1.69
N ARG A 51 7.66 4.00 1.52
CA ARG A 51 6.76 4.34 2.63
C ARG A 51 6.60 3.17 3.60
N ARG A 52 6.47 3.53 4.88
CA ARG A 52 6.29 2.60 5.99
C ARG A 52 4.84 2.58 6.47
N VAL A 53 4.39 1.42 6.93
CA VAL A 53 3.07 1.16 7.49
C VAL A 53 3.02 1.76 8.89
N VAL A 54 2.17 2.77 9.05
CA VAL A 54 1.93 3.43 10.34
C VAL A 54 0.67 2.92 11.03
N GLY A 55 -0.30 2.47 10.24
CA GLY A 55 -1.61 2.04 10.73
C GLY A 55 -2.17 0.91 9.88
N VAL A 56 -2.95 0.05 10.52
CA VAL A 56 -3.61 -1.08 9.90
C VAL A 56 -5.06 -1.11 10.42
N GLU A 57 -6.00 -1.26 9.50
CA GLU A 57 -7.41 -1.47 9.79
C GLU A 57 -7.85 -2.81 9.23
N TYR A 58 -8.47 -3.62 10.06
CA TYR A 58 -9.07 -4.89 9.66
C TYR A 58 -10.50 -4.70 9.18
N ARG A 59 -10.84 -5.23 8.00
CA ARG A 59 -12.23 -5.31 7.53
C ARG A 59 -12.87 -6.56 8.12
N CYS A 60 -13.47 -6.40 9.30
CA CYS A 60 -14.08 -7.47 10.07
C CYS A 60 -15.40 -7.92 9.42
N PRO A 61 -15.54 -9.22 9.08
CA PRO A 61 -16.79 -9.76 8.60
C PRO A 61 -17.80 -9.84 9.75
N LEU A 62 -18.91 -9.15 9.59
CA LEU A 62 -20.08 -9.26 10.44
C LEU A 62 -21.05 -10.23 9.78
N SER A 63 -21.43 -11.27 10.50
CA SER A 63 -22.54 -12.14 10.11
C SER A 63 -23.85 -11.52 10.58
N ASP A 64 -24.74 -11.16 9.65
CA ASP A 64 -26.14 -10.97 10.03
C ASP A 64 -26.90 -12.30 9.99
N SER A 65 -28.06 -12.34 10.65
CA SER A 65 -28.91 -13.54 10.72
C SER A 65 -29.48 -13.97 9.36
N VAL A 66 -29.30 -13.17 8.31
CA VAL A 66 -29.83 -13.38 6.96
C VAL A 66 -28.73 -13.93 6.03
N GLY A 67 -27.50 -14.06 6.51
CA GLY A 67 -26.36 -14.57 5.74
C GLY A 67 -25.72 -13.53 4.82
N SER A 68 -26.14 -12.26 4.90
CA SER A 68 -25.48 -11.15 4.21
C SER A 68 -24.23 -10.74 4.99
N LEU A 69 -23.14 -10.55 4.25
CA LEU A 69 -21.84 -10.21 4.83
C LEU A 69 -21.69 -8.70 4.86
N ARG A 70 -21.81 -8.13 6.05
CA ARG A 70 -21.42 -6.73 6.29
C ARG A 70 -19.97 -6.70 6.74
N PHE A 71 -19.29 -5.61 6.44
CA PHE A 71 -17.93 -5.42 6.93
C PHE A 71 -17.89 -4.19 7.83
N SER A 72 -17.42 -4.36 9.06
CA SER A 72 -16.97 -3.24 9.90
C SER A 72 -15.46 -3.05 9.74
N ARG A 73 -14.97 -1.88 10.16
CA ARG A 73 -13.55 -1.59 10.20
C ARG A 73 -13.09 -1.53 11.65
N MET A 74 -12.06 -2.30 11.97
CA MET A 74 -11.43 -2.32 13.29
C MET A 74 -10.00 -1.82 13.16
N LYS A 75 -9.68 -0.71 13.81
CA LYS A 75 -8.31 -0.21 13.86
C LYS A 75 -7.47 -1.08 14.79
N LEU A 76 -6.30 -1.49 14.33
CA LEU A 76 -5.35 -2.25 15.15
C LEU A 76 -4.43 -1.27 15.87
N THR A 77 -4.64 -1.10 17.15
CA THR A 77 -3.88 -0.17 17.99
C THR A 77 -2.95 -0.87 18.97
N ASN A 78 -3.27 -2.10 19.35
CA ASN A 78 -2.53 -2.89 20.33
C ASN A 78 -2.47 -4.38 19.96
N GLN A 79 -1.78 -5.17 20.78
CA GLN A 79 -1.60 -6.62 20.54
C GLN A 79 -2.90 -7.41 20.68
N ASP A 80 -3.80 -6.99 21.56
CA ASP A 80 -5.07 -7.68 21.76
C ASP A 80 -5.99 -7.47 20.56
N ASP A 81 -5.99 -6.28 19.94
CA ASP A 81 -6.68 -6.03 18.68
C ASP A 81 -6.23 -7.00 17.58
N ALA A 82 -4.91 -7.23 17.48
CA ALA A 82 -4.34 -8.17 16.51
C ALA A 82 -4.75 -9.63 16.82
N ARG A 83 -4.75 -10.02 18.10
CA ARG A 83 -5.24 -11.35 18.54
C ARG A 83 -6.72 -11.55 18.25
N THR A 84 -7.54 -10.53 18.50
CA THR A 84 -8.97 -10.54 18.19
C THR A 84 -9.18 -10.73 16.70
N MET A 85 -8.46 -10.00 15.85
CA MET A 85 -8.52 -10.15 14.41
C MET A 85 -8.20 -11.59 13.96
N PHE A 86 -7.09 -12.18 14.43
CA PHE A 86 -6.75 -13.57 14.08
C PHE A 86 -7.79 -14.57 14.58
N SER A 87 -8.37 -14.33 15.75
CA SER A 87 -9.43 -15.18 16.32
C SER A 87 -10.72 -15.13 15.49
N VAL A 88 -11.17 -13.93 15.13
CA VAL A 88 -12.34 -13.72 14.25
C VAL A 88 -12.11 -14.36 12.88
N PHE A 89 -10.91 -14.19 12.31
CA PHE A 89 -10.56 -14.86 11.06
C PHE A 89 -10.59 -16.38 11.20
N GLY A 90 -10.02 -16.96 12.27
CA GLY A 90 -10.05 -18.39 12.52
C GLY A 90 -11.47 -18.95 12.61
N GLN A 91 -12.41 -18.20 13.16
CA GLN A 91 -13.83 -18.56 13.25
C GLN A 91 -14.57 -18.48 11.91
N HIS A 92 -14.08 -17.67 10.97
CA HIS A 92 -14.76 -17.37 9.70
C HIS A 92 -13.92 -17.71 8.45
N ASN A 93 -12.87 -18.53 8.58
CA ASN A 93 -11.88 -18.83 7.53
C ASN A 93 -12.47 -19.53 6.27
N ILE A 94 -13.72 -19.97 6.34
CA ILE A 94 -14.49 -20.45 5.17
C ILE A 94 -14.90 -19.33 4.19
N ARG A 95 -14.74 -18.06 4.56
CA ARG A 95 -15.26 -16.91 3.80
C ARG A 95 -14.23 -16.13 2.99
N GLY A 96 -13.00 -16.64 2.88
CA GLY A 96 -11.96 -16.08 2.01
C GLY A 96 -10.80 -15.43 2.78
N PRO A 97 -9.92 -14.71 2.06
CA PRO A 97 -8.71 -14.11 2.63
C PRO A 97 -9.02 -13.01 3.65
N ILE A 98 -8.03 -12.68 4.48
CA ILE A 98 -8.14 -11.54 5.39
C ILE A 98 -7.96 -10.23 4.63
N GLU A 99 -8.83 -9.27 4.90
CA GLU A 99 -8.78 -7.95 4.27
C GLU A 99 -8.26 -6.90 5.26
N LEU A 100 -7.16 -6.24 4.88
CA LEU A 100 -6.49 -5.20 5.67
C LEU A 100 -6.36 -3.91 4.83
N ASP A 101 -6.81 -2.80 5.39
CA ASP A 101 -6.55 -1.46 4.87
C ASP A 101 -5.30 -0.90 5.59
N VAL A 102 -4.27 -0.50 4.85
CA VAL A 102 -3.02 0.03 5.44
C VAL A 102 -2.83 1.53 5.19
N SER A 103 -2.31 2.21 6.21
CA SER A 103 -1.89 3.61 6.14
C SER A 103 -0.36 3.69 6.02
N LEU A 104 0.11 4.43 5.01
CA LEU A 104 1.52 4.51 4.64
C LEU A 104 2.04 5.95 4.73
N VAL A 105 3.20 6.14 5.36
CA VAL A 105 3.86 7.45 5.51
C VAL A 105 5.31 7.36 5.05
N ARG A 106 5.84 8.46 4.46
CA ARG A 106 7.26 8.59 4.13
C ARG A 106 8.03 9.09 5.35
N SER A 107 9.24 8.59 5.57
CA SER A 107 10.13 9.23 6.54
C SER A 107 10.56 10.61 6.04
N ALA A 108 10.94 11.51 6.95
CA ALA A 108 11.47 12.82 6.59
C ALA A 108 12.71 12.69 5.68
N GLU A 109 13.60 11.74 5.98
CA GLU A 109 14.76 11.38 5.16
C GLU A 109 14.36 11.00 3.73
N GLN A 110 13.39 10.11 3.56
CA GLN A 110 12.90 9.71 2.23
C GLN A 110 12.27 10.87 1.46
N ILE A 111 11.61 11.80 2.18
CA ILE A 111 11.07 13.01 1.57
C ILE A 111 12.25 13.88 1.09
N MET A 112 13.25 14.11 1.93
CA MET A 112 14.44 14.89 1.58
C MET A 112 15.21 14.26 0.40
N ASP A 113 15.44 12.96 0.40
CA ASP A 113 16.10 12.25 -0.70
C ASP A 113 15.31 12.35 -2.00
N SER A 114 13.98 12.28 -1.92
CA SER A 114 13.13 12.45 -3.10
C SER A 114 13.15 13.87 -3.67
N LEU A 115 13.41 14.87 -2.84
CA LEU A 115 13.56 16.27 -3.22
C LEU A 115 14.96 16.57 -3.77
N ASN A 116 15.98 15.87 -3.26
CA ASN A 116 17.37 15.97 -3.72
C ASN A 116 17.62 15.25 -5.04
N ARG A 117 16.63 14.54 -5.60
CA ARG A 117 16.76 13.92 -6.92
C ARG A 117 17.00 15.03 -7.95
N PRO A 118 18.21 15.14 -8.53
CA PRO A 118 18.46 16.15 -9.53
C PRO A 118 17.52 15.87 -10.71
N MET A 119 16.76 16.87 -11.12
CA MET A 119 16.22 16.91 -12.47
C MET A 119 17.41 16.67 -13.40
N ILE A 120 17.34 15.60 -14.18
CA ILE A 120 18.49 15.08 -14.93
C ILE A 120 18.94 16.22 -15.85
N TYR A 121 20.25 16.47 -16.00
CA TYR A 121 20.78 17.58 -16.81
C TYR A 121 20.09 17.70 -18.18
N GLU A 122 19.75 16.56 -18.82
CA GLU A 122 19.01 16.51 -20.08
C GLU A 122 17.56 17.02 -20.00
N GLU A 123 16.83 16.77 -18.90
CA GLU A 123 15.49 17.34 -18.69
C GLU A 123 15.56 18.85 -18.46
N ILE A 124 16.60 19.34 -17.77
CA ILE A 124 16.82 20.78 -17.58
C ILE A 124 17.18 21.44 -18.91
N ARG A 125 18.07 20.81 -19.68
CA ARG A 125 18.52 21.29 -20.98
C ARG A 125 17.36 21.37 -21.96
N ALA A 126 16.53 20.34 -22.05
CA ALA A 126 15.37 20.31 -22.94
C ALA A 126 14.32 21.39 -22.61
N LEU A 127 14.24 21.84 -21.35
CA LEU A 127 13.35 22.95 -20.94
C LEU A 127 13.94 24.34 -21.21
N LEU A 128 15.27 24.43 -21.33
CA LEU A 128 16.00 25.67 -21.60
C LEU A 128 16.36 25.84 -23.08
N GLU A 129 16.22 24.80 -23.88
CA GLU A 129 16.43 24.86 -25.32
C GLU A 129 15.28 25.68 -25.93
N PRO A 130 15.57 26.87 -26.50
CA PRO A 130 14.55 27.68 -27.14
C PRO A 130 13.96 26.89 -28.33
N PRO A 131 12.67 27.05 -28.65
CA PRO A 131 12.17 26.53 -29.91
C PRO A 131 12.99 27.16 -31.03
N ASP A 132 13.43 26.36 -31.99
CA ASP A 132 14.15 26.81 -33.18
C ASP A 132 13.25 27.77 -33.97
N GLU A 133 13.28 29.05 -33.60
CA GLU A 133 12.80 30.12 -34.45
C GLU A 133 13.85 30.31 -35.54
N GLU A 134 13.68 29.58 -36.65
CA GLU A 134 14.31 29.91 -37.92
C GLU A 134 13.89 31.32 -38.30
N ILE A 135 14.70 32.30 -37.92
CA ILE A 135 14.60 33.67 -38.39
C ILE A 135 14.96 33.63 -39.88
N ASN A 136 13.96 33.48 -40.76
CA ASN A 136 14.15 33.64 -42.19
C ASN A 136 14.62 35.07 -42.46
N LEU A 137 15.88 35.18 -42.90
CA LEU A 137 16.56 36.45 -43.21
C LEU A 137 16.17 37.04 -44.57
N ASP A 138 15.06 36.59 -45.17
CA ASP A 138 14.64 36.98 -46.51
C ASP A 138 13.77 38.26 -46.57
N ASP A 139 13.53 38.93 -45.44
CA ASP A 139 12.67 40.13 -45.34
C ASP A 139 13.42 41.43 -44.92
N LEU A 140 14.70 41.60 -45.26
CA LEU A 140 15.48 42.84 -45.00
C LEU A 140 16.10 43.47 -46.25
#